data_AF-A0A1G2M6B0-F1
#
_entry.id   AF-A0A1G2M6B0-F1
#
_cell.length_a   1.000
_cell.length_b   1.000
_cell.length_c   1.000
_cell.angle_alpha   90.00
_cell.angle_beta   90.00
_cell.angle_gamma   90.00
#
_symmetry.space_group_name_H-M   'P 1'
#
loop_
_entity.id
_entity.type
_entity.pdbx_description
1 polymer ?
#
loop_
_entity_poly.entity_id
_entity_poly.type
_entity_poly.pdbx_seq_one_letter_code
_entity_poly.pdbx_strand_id
1 'polypeptide(L)'
;MSKKTRPFERILLYIEIVKESFPLFNGNPTGGVEKNTIMCLYKKVMRKNNLIFSLLITALIGSLFAIHTSHAAAPEETIPEVQITREGLVKIKGLEIQQRANTTFFARTSWDKSLIRWVIKTDKNTDIRKRFGDKKDITEIKEGDYISIEGSIEGGTSLSVLATKVIDWSDFTSQGSFSGTVGNITTPEKQFTLIKKDGGTIEISINATTTVYRNRREVLPKFIRTGDRVDSITGTYTSNNNQLLAQQITISIDPTIFSWKNYEGTLKTIPSTTKPVTFQVVVGGKEYTVVLYDDALVLNTRRQKVTFERFLAGDTVRIWGHIRADNDELNTINGDVLRNMAF
;
A
#
# COMPACT_ATOMS: atom_id res chain seq x y z
N MET A 1 -22.81 -28.77 3.09
CA MET A 1 -22.83 -29.56 1.83
C MET A 1 -22.98 -28.62 0.66
N SER A 2 -21.88 -28.33 -0.06
CA SER A 2 -21.86 -27.38 -1.19
C SER A 2 -22.07 -28.13 -2.51
N LYS A 3 -23.17 -27.83 -3.22
CA LYS A 3 -23.43 -28.38 -4.55
C LYS A 3 -22.60 -27.59 -5.57
N LYS A 4 -21.58 -28.23 -6.16
CA LYS A 4 -20.87 -27.75 -7.35
C LYS A 4 -21.84 -27.73 -8.54
N THR A 5 -22.28 -26.55 -8.97
CA THR A 5 -22.91 -26.35 -10.29
C THR A 5 -21.84 -26.49 -11.38
N ARG A 6 -22.16 -27.25 -12.44
CA ARG A 6 -21.22 -27.70 -13.47
C ARG A 6 -21.03 -26.62 -14.55
N PRO A 7 -19.89 -26.62 -15.28
CA PRO A 7 -19.51 -25.58 -16.25
C PRO A 7 -20.51 -25.35 -17.40
N PHE A 8 -21.39 -26.32 -17.68
CA PHE A 8 -22.33 -26.27 -18.79
C PHE A 8 -23.47 -25.27 -18.58
N GLU A 9 -23.89 -25.01 -17.34
CA GLU A 9 -24.97 -24.03 -17.05
C GLU A 9 -24.50 -22.58 -17.26
N ARG A 10 -23.20 -22.31 -17.10
CA ARG A 10 -22.61 -20.98 -17.40
C ARG A 10 -22.60 -20.65 -18.89
N ILE A 11 -22.53 -21.66 -19.76
CA ILE A 11 -22.50 -21.47 -21.21
C ILE A 11 -23.91 -21.13 -21.72
N LEU A 12 -24.96 -21.73 -21.15
CA LEU A 12 -26.35 -21.41 -21.48
C LEU A 12 -26.72 -19.99 -21.08
N LEU A 13 -26.32 -19.55 -19.88
CA LEU A 13 -26.52 -18.16 -19.42
C LEU A 13 -25.83 -17.14 -20.34
N TYR A 14 -24.67 -17.48 -20.89
CA TYR A 14 -23.90 -16.63 -21.81
C TYR A 14 -24.55 -16.53 -23.20
N ILE A 15 -25.24 -17.59 -23.64
CA ILE A 15 -25.99 -17.59 -24.91
C ILE A 15 -27.27 -16.73 -24.81
N GLU A 16 -27.91 -16.70 -23.64
CA GLU A 16 -29.10 -15.87 -23.38
C GLU A 16 -28.77 -14.37 -23.34
N ILE A 17 -27.68 -13.99 -22.65
CA ILE A 17 -27.23 -12.58 -22.55
C ILE A 17 -26.82 -12.02 -23.93
N VAL A 18 -26.25 -12.86 -24.80
CA VAL A 18 -25.84 -12.44 -26.16
C VAL A 18 -27.05 -12.28 -27.09
N LYS A 19 -28.15 -13.02 -26.87
CA LYS A 19 -29.40 -12.85 -27.64
C LYS A 19 -30.12 -11.54 -27.34
N GLU A 20 -30.09 -11.07 -26.10
CA GLU A 20 -30.70 -9.77 -25.73
C GLU A 20 -29.92 -8.57 -26.27
N SER A 21 -28.63 -8.73 -26.55
CA SER A 21 -27.74 -7.63 -26.94
C SER A 21 -27.73 -7.36 -28.46
N PHE A 22 -28.33 -8.23 -29.29
CA PHE A 22 -28.33 -8.10 -30.76
C PHE A 22 -29.65 -8.59 -31.40
N PRO A 23 -30.61 -7.69 -31.69
CA PRO A 23 -31.93 -8.09 -32.21
C PRO A 23 -31.97 -8.40 -33.72
N LEU A 24 -30.82 -8.52 -34.38
CA LEU A 24 -30.75 -8.87 -35.79
C LEU A 24 -30.50 -10.38 -35.93
N PHE A 25 -31.51 -11.23 -35.67
CA PHE A 25 -31.64 -12.61 -36.20
C PHE A 25 -32.85 -13.28 -35.52
N ASN A 26 -34.06 -12.78 -35.77
CA ASN A 26 -35.30 -13.50 -35.42
C ASN A 26 -35.60 -14.55 -36.50
N GLY A 27 -35.03 -15.73 -36.34
CA GLY A 27 -35.35 -16.93 -37.10
C GLY A 27 -35.07 -18.16 -36.26
N ASN A 28 -36.08 -18.99 -36.05
CA ASN A 28 -36.00 -20.20 -35.23
C ASN A 28 -35.14 -21.26 -35.96
N PRO A 29 -33.99 -21.73 -35.44
CA PRO A 29 -33.11 -22.61 -36.21
C PRO A 29 -33.48 -24.08 -36.00
N THR A 30 -34.27 -24.63 -36.91
CA THR A 30 -34.38 -26.08 -37.11
C THR A 30 -33.39 -26.51 -38.20
N GLY A 31 -32.26 -27.11 -37.82
CA GLY A 31 -31.38 -27.82 -38.78
C GLY A 31 -29.88 -27.69 -38.50
N GLY A 32 -29.19 -28.83 -38.36
CA GLY A 32 -27.78 -28.94 -37.97
C GLY A 32 -26.72 -28.48 -39.00
N VAL A 33 -27.07 -27.71 -40.02
CA VAL A 33 -26.14 -27.33 -41.11
C VAL A 33 -25.58 -25.90 -40.95
N GLU A 34 -26.20 -25.02 -40.16
CA GLU A 34 -25.74 -23.62 -40.01
C GLU A 34 -24.65 -23.38 -38.95
N LYS A 35 -24.42 -24.33 -38.03
CA LYS A 35 -23.38 -24.21 -36.99
C LYS A 35 -21.98 -24.07 -37.57
N ASN A 36 -21.69 -24.73 -38.68
CA ASN A 36 -20.36 -24.69 -39.30
C ASN A 36 -20.10 -23.39 -40.07
N THR A 37 -21.14 -22.78 -40.66
CA THR A 37 -21.02 -21.51 -41.39
C THR A 37 -20.79 -20.34 -40.42
N ILE A 38 -21.47 -20.33 -39.28
CA ILE A 38 -21.28 -19.33 -38.21
C ILE A 38 -19.89 -19.46 -37.60
N MET A 39 -19.40 -20.68 -37.36
CA MET A 39 -18.04 -20.92 -36.85
C MET A 39 -16.94 -20.48 -37.84
N CYS A 40 -17.19 -20.64 -39.15
CA CYS A 40 -16.26 -20.25 -40.20
C CYS A 40 -16.19 -18.73 -40.38
N LEU A 41 -17.32 -18.03 -40.26
CA LEU A 41 -17.38 -16.56 -40.19
C LEU A 41 -16.69 -16.02 -38.93
N TYR A 42 -16.88 -16.68 -37.78
CA TYR A 42 -16.23 -16.31 -36.51
C TYR A 42 -14.70 -16.43 -36.58
N LYS A 43 -14.18 -17.51 -37.18
CA LYS A 43 -12.72 -17.68 -37.41
C LYS A 43 -12.15 -16.67 -38.40
N LYS A 44 -12.92 -16.23 -39.40
CA LYS A 44 -12.48 -15.27 -40.42
C LYS A 44 -12.44 -13.84 -39.88
N VAL A 45 -13.34 -13.48 -38.96
CA VAL A 45 -13.34 -12.19 -38.24
C VAL A 45 -12.24 -12.14 -37.18
N MET A 46 -12.00 -13.23 -36.44
CA MET A 46 -10.93 -13.33 -35.44
C MET A 46 -9.51 -13.28 -36.01
N ARG A 47 -9.31 -13.49 -37.32
CA ARG A 47 -7.97 -13.50 -37.94
C ARG A 47 -7.53 -12.12 -38.47
N LYS A 48 -8.42 -11.12 -38.54
CA LYS A 48 -8.10 -9.80 -39.14
C LYS A 48 -8.06 -8.62 -38.17
N ASN A 49 -8.63 -8.70 -36.96
CA ASN A 49 -8.84 -7.53 -36.10
C ASN A 49 -8.34 -7.69 -34.64
N ASN A 50 -7.15 -8.27 -34.44
CA ASN A 50 -6.56 -8.48 -33.10
C ASN A 50 -6.13 -7.20 -32.36
N LEU A 51 -6.18 -6.02 -32.99
CA LEU A 51 -5.79 -4.76 -32.33
C LEU A 51 -6.96 -4.02 -31.66
N ILE A 52 -8.21 -4.25 -32.09
CA ILE A 52 -9.38 -3.47 -31.64
C ILE A 52 -10.18 -4.20 -30.55
N PHE A 53 -10.15 -5.54 -30.52
CA PHE A 53 -10.89 -6.33 -29.52
C PHE A 53 -10.21 -6.38 -28.14
N SER A 54 -8.90 -6.12 -28.07
CA SER A 54 -8.15 -6.00 -26.80
C SER A 54 -8.53 -4.73 -26.02
N LEU A 55 -8.80 -3.63 -26.73
CA LEU A 55 -9.12 -2.33 -26.13
C LEU A 55 -10.55 -2.23 -25.59
N LEU A 56 -11.48 -3.03 -26.11
CA LEU A 56 -12.88 -3.05 -25.65
C LEU A 56 -13.12 -3.99 -24.44
N ILE A 57 -12.28 -5.00 -24.24
CA ILE A 57 -12.37 -5.89 -23.06
C ILE A 57 -11.74 -5.24 -21.81
N THR A 58 -10.75 -4.36 -21.97
CA THR A 58 -10.21 -3.58 -20.85
C THR A 58 -11.12 -2.42 -20.41
N ALA A 59 -12.02 -1.95 -21.28
CA ALA A 59 -12.94 -0.86 -20.95
C ALA A 59 -14.24 -1.32 -20.26
N LEU A 60 -14.60 -2.61 -20.36
CA LEU A 60 -15.86 -3.15 -19.81
C LEU A 60 -15.73 -3.90 -18.47
N ILE A 61 -14.51 -4.10 -17.95
CA ILE A 61 -14.28 -4.64 -16.59
C ILE A 61 -14.16 -3.50 -15.55
N GLY A 62 -14.10 -2.24 -16.00
CA GLY A 62 -13.90 -1.06 -15.15
C GLY A 62 -15.15 -0.46 -14.49
N SER A 63 -16.34 -1.06 -14.64
CA SER A 63 -17.57 -0.45 -14.10
C SER A 63 -18.58 -1.48 -13.58
N LEU A 64 -18.21 -2.21 -12.53
CA LEU A 64 -19.21 -2.73 -11.59
C LEU A 64 -18.61 -3.08 -10.22
N PHE A 65 -17.86 -2.17 -9.61
CA PHE A 65 -17.81 -2.13 -8.15
C PHE A 65 -18.92 -1.19 -7.69
N ALA A 66 -20.12 -1.74 -7.58
CA ALA A 66 -21.10 -1.15 -6.68
C ALA A 66 -20.48 -1.23 -5.29
N ILE A 67 -20.01 -0.08 -4.79
CA ILE A 67 -19.66 0.09 -3.39
C ILE A 67 -20.96 -0.20 -2.64
N HIS A 68 -21.11 -1.44 -2.15
CA HIS A 68 -22.02 -1.69 -1.05
C HIS A 68 -21.40 -0.93 0.12
N THR A 69 -21.83 0.30 0.31
CA THR A 69 -21.79 0.90 1.64
C THR A 69 -22.70 0.02 2.49
N SER A 70 -22.18 -1.07 3.04
CA SER A 70 -22.71 -1.56 4.30
C SER A 70 -22.55 -0.36 5.23
N HIS A 71 -23.67 0.27 5.56
CA HIS A 71 -23.70 1.27 6.61
C HIS A 71 -23.17 0.54 7.84
N ALA A 72 -21.88 0.75 8.14
CA ALA A 72 -21.31 0.23 9.36
C ALA A 72 -22.23 0.74 10.47
N ALA A 73 -22.74 -0.18 11.29
CA ALA A 73 -23.50 0.21 12.46
C ALA A 73 -22.69 1.29 13.18
N ALA A 74 -23.34 2.40 13.53
CA ALA A 74 -22.67 3.46 14.26
C ALA A 74 -21.96 2.81 15.46
N PRO A 75 -20.67 3.10 15.69
CA PRO A 75 -19.91 2.45 16.75
C PRO A 75 -20.69 2.57 18.06
N GLU A 76 -20.79 1.50 18.84
CA GLU A 76 -21.69 1.38 20.01
C GLU A 76 -21.65 2.58 20.96
N GLU A 77 -20.48 3.22 21.08
CA GLU A 77 -20.21 4.39 21.93
C GLU A 77 -20.72 5.74 21.37
N THR A 78 -21.25 5.74 20.13
CA THR A 78 -22.02 6.84 19.53
C THR A 78 -23.52 6.70 19.78
N ILE A 79 -23.97 5.53 20.30
CA ILE A 79 -25.33 5.35 20.76
C ILE A 79 -25.48 6.12 22.08
N PRO A 80 -26.47 7.01 22.20
CA PRO A 80 -26.59 7.84 23.38
C PRO A 80 -27.05 7.03 24.60
N GLU A 81 -26.28 7.17 25.68
CA GLU A 81 -26.55 6.58 26.99
C GLU A 81 -26.17 7.59 28.07
N VAL A 82 -27.02 7.78 29.07
CA VAL A 82 -26.79 8.70 30.19
C VAL A 82 -26.98 7.93 31.50
N GLN A 83 -25.95 7.94 32.34
CA GLN A 83 -25.99 7.39 33.69
C GLN A 83 -25.65 8.49 34.68
N ILE A 84 -26.52 8.69 35.68
CA ILE A 84 -26.35 9.67 36.75
C ILE A 84 -26.59 8.97 38.07
N THR A 85 -25.60 9.03 38.95
CA THR A 85 -25.67 8.45 40.31
C THR A 85 -26.28 9.44 41.30
N ARG A 86 -26.66 8.94 42.49
CA ARG A 86 -27.20 9.79 43.57
C ARG A 86 -26.18 10.83 44.05
N GLU A 87 -24.90 10.49 43.96
CA GLU A 87 -23.76 11.32 44.34
C GLU A 87 -23.43 12.38 43.28
N GLY A 88 -24.18 12.42 42.17
CA GLY A 88 -23.97 13.35 41.08
C GLY A 88 -22.83 12.98 40.14
N LEU A 89 -22.27 11.76 40.25
CA LEU A 89 -21.33 11.24 39.24
C LEU A 89 -22.09 10.88 37.97
N VAL A 90 -21.50 11.23 36.84
CA VAL A 90 -22.10 11.12 35.51
C VAL A 90 -21.20 10.32 34.58
N LYS A 91 -21.82 9.45 33.78
CA LYS A 91 -21.23 8.87 32.58
C LYS A 91 -22.18 9.10 31.41
N ILE A 92 -21.67 9.66 30.30
CA ILE A 92 -22.48 9.88 29.10
C ILE A 92 -21.73 9.36 27.89
N LYS A 93 -22.44 8.66 27.00
CA LYS A 93 -21.99 8.22 25.68
C LYS A 93 -22.81 8.89 24.59
N GLY A 94 -22.29 8.91 23.37
CA GLY A 94 -22.99 9.48 22.21
C GLY A 94 -23.31 10.96 22.32
N LEU A 95 -22.46 11.77 22.98
CA LEU A 95 -22.60 13.22 23.00
C LEU A 95 -22.08 13.82 21.70
N GLU A 96 -22.97 14.42 20.91
CA GLU A 96 -22.62 15.19 19.73
C GLU A 96 -22.32 16.64 20.11
N ILE A 97 -21.13 17.13 19.79
CA ILE A 97 -20.74 18.52 20.06
C ILE A 97 -21.43 19.43 19.05
N GLN A 98 -22.20 20.40 19.56
CA GLN A 98 -22.91 21.39 18.76
C GLN A 98 -22.14 22.70 18.65
N GLN A 99 -21.45 23.08 19.73
CA GLN A 99 -20.66 24.30 19.79
C GLN A 99 -19.53 24.15 20.81
N ARG A 100 -18.42 24.86 20.57
CA ARG A 100 -17.31 24.97 21.53
C ARG A 100 -17.04 26.43 21.89
N ALA A 101 -16.90 26.69 23.19
CA ALA A 101 -16.42 27.95 23.74
C ALA A 101 -15.21 27.66 24.65
N ASN A 102 -14.00 27.80 24.09
CA ASN A 102 -12.75 27.45 24.75
C ASN A 102 -12.73 25.99 25.26
N THR A 103 -12.78 25.79 26.59
CA THR A 103 -12.80 24.48 27.27
C THR A 103 -14.20 24.01 27.65
N THR A 104 -15.24 24.74 27.21
CA THR A 104 -16.65 24.38 27.40
C THR A 104 -17.25 23.90 26.09
N PHE A 105 -17.88 22.73 26.13
CA PHE A 105 -18.63 22.17 25.01
C PHE A 105 -20.13 22.26 25.27
N PHE A 106 -20.87 22.74 24.27
CA PHE A 106 -22.32 22.61 24.22
C PHE A 106 -22.62 21.39 23.36
N ALA A 107 -23.16 20.35 23.98
CA ALA A 107 -23.35 19.06 23.34
C ALA A 107 -24.79 18.58 23.51
N ARG A 108 -25.17 17.56 22.73
CA ARG A 108 -26.47 16.92 22.86
C ARG A 108 -26.37 15.40 22.78
N THR A 109 -27.25 14.73 23.51
CA THR A 109 -27.59 13.31 23.27
C THR A 109 -28.97 13.27 22.62
N SER A 110 -29.14 12.44 21.58
CA SER A 110 -30.36 12.44 20.75
C SER A 110 -30.90 11.03 20.54
N TRP A 111 -32.11 10.75 21.04
CA TRP A 111 -32.87 9.52 20.79
C TRP A 111 -34.01 9.80 19.81
N ASP A 112 -33.79 9.52 18.53
CA ASP A 112 -34.72 9.83 17.44
C ASP A 112 -35.16 11.31 17.47
N LYS A 113 -36.38 11.62 17.93
CA LYS A 113 -36.91 12.99 18.01
C LYS A 113 -36.63 13.70 19.34
N SER A 114 -36.21 12.96 20.36
CA SER A 114 -35.96 13.48 21.71
C SER A 114 -34.49 13.83 21.88
N LEU A 115 -34.19 14.97 22.49
CA LEU A 115 -32.82 15.38 22.78
C LEU A 115 -32.67 15.92 24.20
N ILE A 116 -31.47 15.77 24.74
CA ILE A 116 -31.04 16.41 25.99
C ILE A 116 -29.81 17.27 25.65
N ARG A 117 -29.83 18.53 26.08
CA ARG A 117 -28.72 19.47 25.91
C ARG A 117 -27.85 19.46 27.16
N TRP A 118 -26.54 19.48 26.94
CA TRP A 118 -25.52 19.40 27.97
C TRP A 118 -24.54 20.54 27.84
N VAL A 119 -24.12 21.09 28.97
CA VAL A 119 -22.96 21.97 29.08
C VAL A 119 -21.83 21.17 29.71
N ILE A 120 -20.80 20.88 28.95
CA ILE A 120 -19.65 20.11 29.44
C ILE A 120 -18.49 21.06 29.65
N LYS A 121 -18.05 21.20 30.89
CA LYS A 121 -16.86 21.99 31.23
C LYS A 121 -15.69 21.05 31.46
N THR A 122 -14.53 21.47 30.99
CA THR A 122 -13.26 20.78 31.23
C THR A 122 -12.27 21.77 31.84
N ASP A 123 -11.29 21.21 32.56
CA ASP A 123 -10.21 21.96 33.17
C ASP A 123 -8.85 21.29 32.85
N LYS A 124 -7.78 21.80 33.46
CA LYS A 124 -6.42 21.25 33.29
C LYS A 124 -6.25 19.82 33.81
N ASN A 125 -7.19 19.32 34.61
CA ASN A 125 -7.15 17.98 35.21
C ASN A 125 -8.01 16.98 34.43
N THR A 126 -8.81 17.43 33.46
CA THR A 126 -9.60 16.54 32.59
C THR A 126 -8.66 15.67 31.74
N ASP A 127 -8.81 14.35 31.81
CA ASP A 127 -8.08 13.41 30.95
C ASP A 127 -8.78 13.30 29.58
N ILE A 128 -8.15 13.85 28.54
CA ILE A 128 -8.72 13.91 27.19
C ILE A 128 -7.98 12.92 26.28
N ARG A 129 -8.75 11.98 25.71
CA ARG A 129 -8.23 10.84 24.93
C ARG A 129 -8.92 10.72 23.59
N LYS A 130 -8.19 10.15 22.62
CA LYS A 130 -8.75 9.58 21.39
C LYS A 130 -9.46 8.26 21.70
N ARG A 131 -10.28 7.80 20.77
CA ARG A 131 -10.96 6.49 20.78
C ARG A 131 -10.07 5.34 21.26
N PHE A 132 -8.80 5.30 20.82
CA PHE A 132 -7.86 4.22 21.11
C PHE A 132 -6.93 4.49 22.29
N GLY A 133 -7.18 5.54 23.07
CA GLY A 133 -6.47 5.81 24.34
C GLY A 133 -5.26 6.72 24.24
N ASP A 134 -4.84 7.12 23.03
CA ASP A 134 -3.84 8.17 22.85
C ASP A 134 -4.33 9.50 23.44
N LYS A 135 -3.42 10.34 23.95
CA LYS A 135 -3.79 11.68 24.41
C LYS A 135 -4.28 12.52 23.23
N LYS A 136 -5.28 13.36 23.49
CA LYS A 136 -5.82 14.32 22.52
C LYS A 136 -5.81 15.72 23.10
N ASP A 137 -5.51 16.71 22.28
CA ASP A 137 -5.62 18.11 22.70
C ASP A 137 -7.09 18.56 22.66
N ILE A 138 -7.52 19.33 23.65
CA ILE A 138 -8.90 19.83 23.71
C ILE A 138 -9.27 20.68 22.49
N THR A 139 -8.29 21.37 21.91
CA THR A 139 -8.46 22.22 20.73
C THR A 139 -8.72 21.43 19.45
N GLU A 140 -8.38 20.13 19.44
CA GLU A 140 -8.62 19.21 18.31
C GLU A 140 -10.05 18.67 18.28
N ILE A 141 -10.81 18.83 19.37
CA ILE A 141 -12.23 18.47 19.45
C ILE A 141 -13.08 19.58 18.82
N LYS A 142 -13.97 19.21 17.90
CA LYS A 142 -14.70 20.12 17.02
C LYS A 142 -16.22 19.89 17.08
N GLU A 143 -16.93 20.87 16.53
CA GLU A 143 -18.37 20.73 16.26
C GLU A 143 -18.61 19.55 15.32
N GLY A 144 -19.62 18.73 15.64
CA GLY A 144 -19.93 17.48 14.96
C GLY A 144 -19.20 16.25 15.50
N ASP A 145 -18.22 16.40 16.39
CA ASP A 145 -17.56 15.25 17.01
C ASP A 145 -18.47 14.55 18.03
N TYR A 146 -18.32 13.23 18.12
CA TYR A 146 -19.00 12.39 19.11
C TYR A 146 -18.04 12.04 20.23
N ILE A 147 -18.41 12.39 21.46
CA ILE A 147 -17.60 12.14 22.65
C ILE A 147 -18.35 11.27 23.66
N SER A 148 -17.59 10.60 24.53
CA SER A 148 -18.08 10.12 25.81
C SER A 148 -17.37 10.83 26.95
N ILE A 149 -18.06 11.02 28.06
CA ILE A 149 -17.53 11.72 29.22
C ILE A 149 -17.79 10.95 30.51
N GLU A 150 -16.89 11.16 31.46
CA GLU A 150 -17.11 10.88 32.87
C GLU A 150 -16.87 12.17 33.66
N GLY A 151 -17.66 12.41 34.70
CA GLY A 151 -17.53 13.62 35.50
C GLY A 151 -18.55 13.72 36.61
N SER A 152 -18.82 14.96 37.05
CA SER A 152 -19.82 15.25 38.08
C SER A 152 -20.76 16.37 37.63
N ILE A 153 -22.03 16.27 37.99
CA ILE A 153 -23.01 17.35 37.78
C ILE A 153 -22.58 18.56 38.61
N GLU A 154 -22.57 19.72 37.97
CA GLU A 154 -22.45 20.99 38.67
C GLU A 154 -23.83 21.49 39.11
N GLY A 155 -23.91 22.08 40.31
CA GLY A 155 -25.15 22.68 40.79
C GLY A 155 -25.62 23.83 39.89
N GLY A 156 -26.91 23.87 39.58
CA GLY A 156 -27.50 24.91 38.73
C GLY A 156 -28.88 24.52 38.19
N THR A 157 -29.39 25.33 37.25
CA THR A 157 -30.67 25.10 36.56
C THR A 157 -30.51 24.42 35.19
N SER A 158 -29.27 24.27 34.71
CA SER A 158 -28.93 23.56 33.48
C SER A 158 -28.22 22.24 33.78
N LEU A 159 -28.31 21.29 32.85
CA LEU A 159 -27.51 20.06 32.90
C LEU A 159 -26.06 20.38 32.52
N SER A 160 -25.28 20.77 33.54
CA SER A 160 -23.86 21.08 33.44
C SER A 160 -23.03 19.98 34.10
N VAL A 161 -21.95 19.55 33.44
CA VAL A 161 -21.04 18.52 33.94
C VAL A 161 -19.62 19.05 33.93
N LEU A 162 -18.93 18.95 35.06
CA LEU A 162 -17.48 19.08 35.12
C LEU A 162 -16.86 17.73 34.79
N ALA A 163 -16.27 17.61 33.61
CA ALA A 163 -15.72 16.36 33.11
C ALA A 163 -14.33 16.09 33.71
N THR A 164 -14.16 14.88 34.24
CA THR A 164 -12.85 14.35 34.66
C THR A 164 -12.20 13.54 33.54
N LYS A 165 -12.98 13.02 32.60
CA LYS A 165 -12.50 12.26 31.44
C LYS A 165 -13.35 12.56 30.21
N VAL A 166 -12.71 12.73 29.06
CA VAL A 166 -13.34 12.90 27.75
C VAL A 166 -12.67 11.94 26.77
N ILE A 167 -13.46 11.13 26.08
CA ILE A 167 -12.99 10.27 24.98
C ILE A 167 -13.66 10.74 23.70
N ASP A 168 -12.86 11.10 22.70
CA ASP A 168 -13.36 11.41 21.37
C ASP A 168 -13.46 10.15 20.51
N TRP A 169 -14.69 9.78 20.16
CA TRP A 169 -15.01 8.62 19.35
C TRP A 169 -15.02 8.91 17.85
N SER A 170 -14.96 10.18 17.43
CA SER A 170 -14.84 10.56 16.02
C SER A 170 -13.42 10.37 15.47
N ASP A 171 -12.42 10.30 16.34
CA ASP A 171 -11.02 10.16 15.94
C ASP A 171 -10.61 8.69 15.77
N PHE A 172 -10.49 8.25 14.51
CA PHE A 172 -10.04 6.89 14.16
C PHE A 172 -8.52 6.75 14.06
N THR A 173 -7.77 7.80 14.43
CA THR A 173 -6.31 7.83 14.35
C THR A 173 -5.65 7.28 15.62
N SER A 174 -4.51 6.63 15.43
CA SER A 174 -3.64 6.14 16.51
C SER A 174 -2.19 6.09 16.03
N GLN A 175 -1.24 6.02 16.96
CA GLN A 175 0.13 5.65 16.58
C GLN A 175 0.19 4.15 16.24
N GLY A 176 0.70 3.85 15.05
CA GLY A 176 0.81 2.49 14.52
C GLY A 176 2.25 2.11 14.23
N SER A 177 2.57 0.83 14.42
CA SER A 177 3.82 0.21 13.99
C SER A 177 3.52 -1.10 13.29
N PHE A 178 3.95 -1.23 12.03
CA PHE A 178 3.65 -2.39 11.19
C PHE A 178 4.89 -2.94 10.50
N SER A 179 4.87 -4.24 10.19
CA SER A 179 5.92 -4.95 9.46
C SER A 179 5.30 -5.79 8.35
N GLY A 180 6.04 -6.04 7.27
CA GLY A 180 5.51 -6.82 6.16
C GLY A 180 6.37 -6.74 4.92
N THR A 181 5.73 -6.83 3.76
CA THR A 181 6.37 -6.72 2.45
C THR A 181 5.71 -5.61 1.65
N VAL A 182 6.50 -4.84 0.91
CA VAL A 182 5.97 -3.84 -0.03
C VAL A 182 5.20 -4.56 -1.14
N GLY A 183 3.92 -4.29 -1.24
CA GLY A 183 3.03 -4.74 -2.30
C GLY A 183 3.05 -3.78 -3.49
N ASN A 184 1.86 -3.42 -3.98
CA ASN A 184 1.72 -2.51 -5.10
C ASN A 184 2.19 -1.09 -4.74
N ILE A 185 2.96 -0.45 -5.61
CA ILE A 185 3.30 0.97 -5.51
C ILE A 185 2.30 1.75 -6.36
N THR A 186 1.33 2.37 -5.71
CA THR A 186 0.25 3.12 -6.37
C THR A 186 0.78 4.42 -6.98
N THR A 187 1.59 5.15 -6.22
CA THR A 187 2.23 6.38 -6.67
C THR A 187 3.69 6.37 -6.23
N PRO A 188 4.67 6.38 -7.15
CA PRO A 188 6.09 6.41 -6.80
C PRO A 188 6.39 7.48 -5.76
N GLU A 189 7.23 7.14 -4.77
CA GLU A 189 7.67 8.03 -3.68
C GLU A 189 6.58 8.52 -2.71
N LYS A 190 5.29 8.26 -3.01
CA LYS A 190 4.17 8.80 -2.23
C LYS A 190 3.29 7.74 -1.62
N GLN A 191 3.08 6.62 -2.31
CA GLN A 191 2.07 5.67 -1.88
C GLN A 191 2.33 4.24 -2.34
N PHE A 192 2.19 3.30 -1.40
CA PHE A 192 2.26 1.87 -1.67
C PHE A 192 1.41 1.08 -0.67
N THR A 193 1.13 -0.18 -0.96
CA THR A 193 0.45 -1.09 -0.04
C THR A 193 1.47 -1.91 0.73
N LEU A 194 1.35 -1.99 2.06
CA LEU A 194 2.07 -2.96 2.88
C LEU A 194 1.24 -4.24 2.99
N ILE A 195 1.82 -5.38 2.64
CA ILE A 195 1.24 -6.71 2.85
C ILE A 195 1.77 -7.25 4.18
N LYS A 196 0.89 -7.40 5.17
CA LYS A 196 1.22 -7.96 6.48
C LYS A 196 1.42 -9.48 6.40
N LYS A 197 2.01 -10.04 7.45
CA LYS A 197 2.24 -11.50 7.58
C LYS A 197 0.95 -12.32 7.57
N ASP A 198 -0.16 -11.75 8.04
CA ASP A 198 -1.50 -12.37 8.04
C ASP A 198 -2.21 -12.28 6.67
N GLY A 199 -1.57 -11.68 5.66
CA GLY A 199 -2.14 -11.42 4.34
C GLY A 199 -3.02 -10.17 4.27
N GLY A 200 -3.28 -9.50 5.39
CA GLY A 200 -3.98 -8.21 5.41
C GLY A 200 -3.14 -7.08 4.80
N THR A 201 -3.80 -6.05 4.31
CA THR A 201 -3.13 -4.91 3.65
C THR A 201 -3.35 -3.61 4.40
N ILE A 202 -2.36 -2.72 4.32
CA ILE A 202 -2.42 -1.34 4.81
C ILE A 202 -1.93 -0.44 3.68
N GLU A 203 -2.65 0.63 3.40
CA GLU A 203 -2.20 1.65 2.46
C GLU A 203 -1.26 2.62 3.17
N ILE A 204 -0.02 2.70 2.69
CA ILE A 204 1.03 3.55 3.26
C ILE A 204 1.14 4.80 2.41
N SER A 205 1.01 5.96 3.07
CA SER A 205 1.26 7.27 2.49
C SER A 205 2.58 7.82 3.01
N ILE A 206 3.39 8.35 2.10
CA ILE A 206 4.70 8.96 2.33
C ILE A 206 4.56 10.45 2.05
N ASN A 207 5.11 11.29 2.93
CA ASN A 207 5.16 12.74 2.74
C ASN A 207 6.61 13.26 2.82
N ALA A 208 6.79 14.57 2.69
CA ALA A 208 8.12 15.19 2.72
C ALA A 208 8.88 15.03 4.06
N THR A 209 8.19 14.67 5.14
CA THR A 209 8.78 14.45 6.47
C THR A 209 9.05 12.98 6.77
N THR A 210 8.62 12.06 5.91
CA THR A 210 8.85 10.63 6.09
C THR A 210 10.32 10.31 5.88
N THR A 211 10.95 9.68 6.87
CA THR A 211 12.32 9.16 6.76
C THR A 211 12.30 7.70 6.32
N VAL A 212 13.19 7.32 5.41
CA VAL A 212 13.28 5.95 4.91
C VAL A 212 14.69 5.43 5.15
N TYR A 213 14.80 4.31 5.85
CA TYR A 213 16.05 3.63 6.13
C TYR A 213 16.10 2.31 5.39
N ARG A 214 17.22 2.03 4.75
CA ARG A 214 17.61 0.68 4.35
C ARG A 214 18.61 0.14 5.36
N ASN A 215 18.19 -0.85 6.14
CA ASN A 215 18.84 -1.27 7.37
C ASN A 215 19.02 -0.07 8.34
N ARG A 216 20.22 0.53 8.36
CA ARG A 216 20.54 1.69 9.23
C ARG A 216 20.89 2.96 8.46
N ARG A 217 20.88 2.92 7.12
CA ARG A 217 21.26 4.05 6.28
C ARG A 217 20.01 4.70 5.70
N GLU A 218 19.92 6.02 5.81
CA GLU A 218 18.84 6.78 5.20
C GLU A 218 18.97 6.74 3.66
N VAL A 219 17.83 6.54 2.98
CA VAL A 219 17.71 6.46 1.53
C VAL A 219 16.48 7.24 1.07
N LEU A 220 16.43 7.63 -0.19
CA LEU A 220 15.25 8.30 -0.75
C LEU A 220 14.06 7.32 -0.92
N PRO A 221 12.80 7.77 -0.76
CA PRO A 221 11.61 6.95 -0.97
C PRO A 221 11.53 6.27 -2.34
N LYS A 222 12.16 6.85 -3.37
CA LYS A 222 12.22 6.30 -4.73
C LYS A 222 12.87 4.93 -4.83
N PHE A 223 13.64 4.55 -3.81
CA PHE A 223 14.35 3.29 -3.75
C PHE A 223 13.56 2.17 -3.07
N ILE A 224 12.33 2.45 -2.62
CA ILE A 224 11.36 1.44 -2.20
C ILE A 224 10.83 0.73 -3.44
N ARG A 225 10.86 -0.61 -3.43
CA ARG A 225 10.40 -1.45 -4.55
C ARG A 225 9.40 -2.49 -4.07
N THR A 226 8.51 -2.90 -4.96
CA THR A 226 7.63 -4.05 -4.71
C THR A 226 8.47 -5.28 -4.39
N GLY A 227 8.08 -6.00 -3.34
CA GLY A 227 8.81 -7.16 -2.82
C GLY A 227 9.83 -6.83 -1.73
N ASP A 228 10.14 -5.55 -1.49
CA ASP A 228 11.04 -5.16 -0.40
C ASP A 228 10.47 -5.61 0.96
N ARG A 229 11.33 -6.18 1.80
CA ARG A 229 10.98 -6.53 3.17
C ARG A 229 11.01 -5.28 4.03
N VAL A 230 9.93 -5.06 4.76
CA VAL A 230 9.79 -3.95 5.70
C VAL A 230 9.82 -4.49 7.12
N ASP A 231 10.86 -4.15 7.87
CA ASP A 231 10.98 -4.54 9.28
C ASP A 231 10.05 -3.71 10.16
N SER A 232 9.94 -2.42 9.88
CA SER A 232 9.02 -1.53 10.59
C SER A 232 8.60 -0.34 9.73
N ILE A 233 7.34 0.04 9.86
CA ILE A 233 6.81 1.35 9.48
C ILE A 233 6.10 1.90 10.69
N THR A 234 6.49 3.09 11.14
CA THR A 234 5.80 3.81 12.20
C THR A 234 5.11 5.04 11.64
N GLY A 235 3.99 5.42 12.24
CA GLY A 235 3.29 6.64 11.89
C GLY A 235 1.86 6.68 12.38
N THR A 236 1.09 7.63 11.83
CA THR A 236 -0.32 7.81 12.21
C THR A 236 -1.18 6.86 11.38
N TYR A 237 -1.77 5.87 12.05
CA TYR A 237 -2.68 4.89 11.47
C TYR A 237 -4.13 5.33 11.65
N THR A 238 -4.89 5.30 10.56
CA THR A 238 -6.33 5.57 10.54
C THR A 238 -7.06 4.24 10.30
N SER A 239 -7.76 3.77 11.33
CA SER A 239 -8.36 2.42 11.34
C SER A 239 -9.63 2.28 10.50
N ASN A 240 -10.33 3.38 10.20
CA ASN A 240 -11.56 3.35 9.40
C ASN A 240 -11.34 3.00 7.92
N ASN A 241 -10.17 3.32 7.37
CA ASN A 241 -9.83 3.14 5.97
C ASN A 241 -8.53 2.36 5.76
N ASN A 242 -7.93 1.84 6.84
CA ASN A 242 -6.67 1.09 6.81
C ASN A 242 -5.51 1.84 6.16
N GLN A 243 -5.42 3.15 6.40
CA GLN A 243 -4.34 3.99 5.91
C GLN A 243 -3.34 4.32 7.02
N LEU A 244 -2.06 4.38 6.69
CA LEU A 244 -1.02 4.91 7.56
C LEU A 244 -0.24 6.02 6.87
N LEU A 245 -0.17 7.18 7.50
CA LEU A 245 0.78 8.24 7.16
C LEU A 245 2.11 7.92 7.84
N ALA A 246 3.10 7.52 7.04
CA ALA A 246 4.39 7.08 7.54
C ALA A 246 5.24 8.25 8.05
N GLN A 247 5.85 8.05 9.22
CA GLN A 247 6.86 8.93 9.79
C GLN A 247 8.26 8.33 9.56
N GLN A 248 8.41 7.03 9.76
CA GLN A 248 9.64 6.31 9.51
C GLN A 248 9.36 4.95 8.87
N ILE A 249 10.13 4.61 7.84
CA ILE A 249 10.10 3.30 7.17
C ILE A 249 11.50 2.68 7.30
N THR A 250 11.57 1.43 7.74
CA THR A 250 12.81 0.64 7.78
C THR A 250 12.65 -0.59 6.91
N ILE A 251 13.31 -0.60 5.75
CA ILE A 251 13.40 -1.76 4.87
C ILE A 251 14.67 -2.56 5.18
N SER A 252 14.57 -3.88 5.22
CA SER A 252 15.74 -4.75 5.35
C SER A 252 16.24 -5.18 3.99
N ILE A 253 17.56 -5.27 3.91
CA ILE A 253 18.22 -5.94 2.81
C ILE A 253 19.20 -6.98 3.35
N ASP A 254 19.22 -8.14 2.69
CA ASP A 254 20.13 -9.22 3.03
C ASP A 254 21.60 -8.74 2.87
N PRO A 255 22.40 -8.70 3.94
CA PRO A 255 23.77 -8.22 3.86
C PRO A 255 24.67 -9.08 2.97
N THR A 256 24.30 -10.34 2.70
CA THR A 256 25.08 -11.24 1.85
C THR A 256 25.17 -10.77 0.40
N ILE A 257 24.30 -9.84 -0.04
CA ILE A 257 24.43 -9.23 -1.36
C ILE A 257 25.71 -8.40 -1.51
N PHE A 258 26.24 -7.88 -0.40
CA PHE A 258 27.47 -7.07 -0.34
C PHE A 258 28.71 -7.94 -0.13
N SER A 259 28.54 -9.25 0.03
CA SER A 259 29.67 -10.17 0.13
C SER A 259 30.36 -10.33 -1.22
N TRP A 260 31.66 -10.61 -1.15
CA TRP A 260 32.46 -10.97 -2.32
C TRP A 260 31.94 -12.24 -2.98
N LYS A 261 31.70 -12.18 -4.28
CA LYS A 261 31.25 -13.32 -5.08
C LYS A 261 31.58 -13.15 -6.57
N ASN A 262 31.38 -14.23 -7.32
CA ASN A 262 31.45 -14.19 -8.77
C ASN A 262 30.14 -13.67 -9.35
N TYR A 263 30.24 -12.66 -10.22
CA TYR A 263 29.18 -12.19 -11.08
C TYR A 263 29.52 -12.60 -12.51
N GLU A 264 28.69 -13.44 -13.12
CA GLU A 264 28.87 -13.85 -14.52
C GLU A 264 27.74 -13.26 -15.36
N GLY A 265 28.12 -12.64 -16.48
CA GLY A 265 27.17 -11.92 -17.30
C GLY A 265 27.75 -11.53 -18.65
N THR A 266 26.95 -10.79 -19.40
CA THR A 266 27.30 -10.34 -20.75
C THR A 266 27.77 -8.90 -20.72
N LEU A 267 28.94 -8.64 -21.30
CA LEU A 267 29.50 -7.30 -21.43
C LEU A 267 28.63 -6.45 -22.35
N LYS A 268 28.16 -5.30 -21.87
CA LYS A 268 27.31 -4.37 -22.65
C LYS A 268 28.12 -3.24 -23.25
N THR A 269 29.07 -2.69 -22.49
CA THR A 269 30.01 -1.67 -22.98
C THR A 269 31.44 -2.15 -22.80
N ILE A 270 32.33 -1.73 -23.71
CA ILE A 270 33.75 -2.05 -23.62
C ILE A 270 34.35 -1.31 -22.41
N PRO A 271 35.22 -1.95 -21.60
CA PRO A 271 35.96 -1.30 -20.52
C PRO A 271 36.67 -0.02 -20.96
N SER A 272 36.53 1.03 -20.16
CA SER A 272 37.30 2.26 -20.39
C SER A 272 38.80 2.00 -20.30
N THR A 273 39.57 2.79 -21.05
CA THR A 273 41.04 2.73 -21.02
C THR A 273 41.65 3.65 -19.97
N THR A 274 40.84 4.56 -19.40
CA THR A 274 41.23 5.46 -18.30
C THR A 274 40.75 4.93 -16.95
N LYS A 275 41.51 5.25 -15.90
CA LYS A 275 41.17 4.94 -14.51
C LYS A 275 40.19 5.98 -13.92
N PRO A 276 39.24 5.57 -13.05
CA PRO A 276 38.92 4.17 -12.73
C PRO A 276 38.30 3.49 -13.95
N VAL A 277 38.67 2.21 -14.16
CA VAL A 277 38.14 1.45 -15.30
C VAL A 277 36.68 1.12 -15.04
N THR A 278 35.80 1.52 -15.96
CA THR A 278 34.36 1.30 -15.86
C THR A 278 33.77 0.68 -17.11
N PHE A 279 32.72 -0.13 -16.92
CA PHE A 279 31.91 -0.71 -18.01
C PHE A 279 30.56 -1.18 -17.48
N GLN A 280 29.66 -1.53 -18.39
CA GLN A 280 28.35 -2.10 -18.09
C GLN A 280 28.32 -3.60 -18.40
N VAL A 281 27.74 -4.37 -17.49
CA VAL A 281 27.53 -5.82 -17.65
C VAL A 281 26.07 -6.16 -17.33
N VAL A 282 25.49 -7.13 -18.04
CA VAL A 282 24.17 -7.67 -17.74
C VAL A 282 24.33 -9.02 -17.05
N VAL A 283 23.94 -9.09 -15.78
CA VAL A 283 24.01 -10.30 -14.93
C VAL A 283 22.60 -10.71 -14.55
N GLY A 284 22.17 -11.89 -15.00
CA GLY A 284 20.81 -12.38 -14.72
C GLY A 284 19.70 -11.45 -15.20
N GLY A 285 19.91 -10.75 -16.32
CA GLY A 285 18.95 -9.79 -16.89
C GLY A 285 18.97 -8.40 -16.24
N LYS A 286 19.76 -8.17 -15.20
CA LYS A 286 19.96 -6.85 -14.58
C LYS A 286 21.27 -6.22 -15.03
N GLU A 287 21.20 -4.95 -15.38
CA GLU A 287 22.37 -4.16 -15.75
C GLU A 287 23.11 -3.64 -14.51
N TYR A 288 24.42 -3.79 -14.53
CA TYR A 288 25.34 -3.29 -13.51
C TYR A 288 26.41 -2.43 -14.15
N THR A 289 26.76 -1.34 -13.48
CA THR A 289 28.02 -0.63 -13.71
C THR A 289 29.10 -1.32 -12.90
N VAL A 290 30.17 -1.74 -13.55
CA VAL A 290 31.35 -2.32 -12.90
C VAL A 290 32.42 -1.24 -12.80
N VAL A 291 33.01 -1.11 -11.63
CA VAL A 291 34.18 -0.28 -11.38
C VAL A 291 35.30 -1.20 -10.92
N LEU A 292 36.38 -1.31 -11.70
CA LEU A 292 37.52 -2.13 -11.29
C LEU A 292 38.43 -1.35 -10.36
N TYR A 293 39.01 -2.05 -9.38
CA TYR A 293 40.12 -1.52 -8.59
C TYR A 293 41.35 -1.27 -9.47
N ASP A 294 42.21 -0.38 -9.01
CA ASP A 294 43.37 0.08 -9.77
C ASP A 294 44.40 -1.02 -10.04
N ASP A 295 44.42 -2.05 -9.20
CA ASP A 295 45.27 -3.24 -9.23
C ASP A 295 44.52 -4.50 -9.68
N ALA A 296 43.27 -4.35 -10.14
CA ALA A 296 42.43 -5.46 -10.55
C ALA A 296 43.08 -6.30 -11.66
N LEU A 297 42.95 -7.62 -11.54
CA LEU A 297 43.49 -8.57 -12.52
C LEU A 297 42.53 -8.72 -13.70
N VAL A 298 43.03 -8.45 -14.90
CA VAL A 298 42.30 -8.69 -16.17
C VAL A 298 42.84 -9.95 -16.83
N LEU A 299 41.99 -10.97 -16.94
CA LEU A 299 42.37 -12.33 -17.30
C LEU A 299 41.54 -12.88 -18.47
N ASN A 300 42.10 -13.83 -19.22
CA ASN A 300 41.35 -14.66 -20.18
C ASN A 300 40.78 -15.93 -19.52
N THR A 301 40.12 -16.79 -20.29
CA THR A 301 39.51 -18.03 -19.75
C THR A 301 40.54 -18.98 -19.14
N ARG A 302 41.79 -18.93 -19.62
CA ARG A 302 42.95 -19.70 -19.14
C ARG A 302 43.65 -19.05 -17.94
N ARG A 303 43.09 -17.98 -17.36
CA ARG A 303 43.64 -17.21 -16.24
C ARG A 303 45.00 -16.55 -16.54
N GLN A 304 45.29 -16.27 -17.81
CA GLN A 304 46.46 -15.49 -18.22
C GLN A 304 46.10 -14.00 -18.25
N LYS A 305 47.04 -13.13 -17.87
CA LYS A 305 46.85 -11.67 -17.91
C LYS A 305 46.69 -11.19 -19.35
N VAL A 306 45.70 -10.32 -19.59
CA VAL A 306 45.40 -9.74 -20.92
C VAL A 306 45.01 -8.26 -20.79
N THR A 307 45.00 -7.54 -21.91
CA THR A 307 44.51 -6.15 -22.01
C THR A 307 43.04 -6.12 -22.42
N PHE A 308 42.40 -4.96 -22.25
CA PHE A 308 40.99 -4.75 -22.64
C PHE A 308 40.75 -4.74 -24.16
N GLU A 309 41.79 -4.59 -24.98
CA GLU A 309 41.70 -4.51 -26.45
C GLU A 309 41.02 -5.73 -27.09
N ARG A 310 41.03 -6.87 -26.39
CA ARG A 310 40.43 -8.12 -26.84
C ARG A 310 38.98 -8.31 -26.39
N PHE A 311 38.45 -7.42 -25.56
CA PHE A 311 37.09 -7.51 -25.04
C PHE A 311 36.11 -6.89 -26.04
N LEU A 312 35.04 -7.61 -26.36
CA LEU A 312 33.98 -7.15 -27.24
C LEU A 312 32.66 -7.06 -26.49
N ALA A 313 31.83 -6.09 -26.85
CA ALA A 313 30.45 -6.07 -26.39
C ALA A 313 29.75 -7.37 -26.84
N GLY A 314 29.04 -8.01 -25.92
CA GLY A 314 28.46 -9.35 -26.11
C GLY A 314 29.30 -10.49 -25.49
N ASP A 315 30.56 -10.24 -25.12
CA ASP A 315 31.38 -11.26 -24.47
C ASP A 315 30.80 -11.68 -23.13
N THR A 316 30.91 -12.97 -22.81
CA THR A 316 30.64 -13.44 -21.45
C THR A 316 31.84 -13.14 -20.56
N VAL A 317 31.60 -12.46 -19.44
CA VAL A 317 32.62 -12.08 -18.47
C VAL A 317 32.27 -12.58 -17.08
N ARG A 318 33.28 -12.91 -16.29
CA ARG A 318 33.15 -13.23 -14.87
C ARG A 318 33.94 -12.22 -14.05
N ILE A 319 33.26 -11.62 -13.07
CA ILE A 319 33.82 -10.59 -12.20
C ILE A 319 33.85 -11.13 -10.77
N TRP A 320 35.01 -11.16 -10.13
CA TRP A 320 35.10 -11.34 -8.68
C TRP A 320 35.02 -9.97 -8.02
N GLY A 321 33.99 -9.75 -7.21
CA GLY A 321 33.72 -8.43 -6.66
C GLY A 321 32.57 -8.44 -5.66
N HIS A 322 32.09 -7.25 -5.30
CA HIS A 322 30.94 -7.06 -4.42
C HIS A 322 30.10 -5.86 -4.87
N ILE A 323 28.81 -5.87 -4.52
CA ILE A 323 27.95 -4.69 -4.73
C ILE A 323 28.32 -3.61 -3.74
N ARG A 324 28.38 -2.37 -4.21
CA ARG A 324 28.60 -1.18 -3.39
C ARG A 324 27.44 -0.93 -2.42
N ALA A 325 27.71 -0.97 -1.12
CA ALA A 325 26.72 -0.71 -0.09
C ALA A 325 26.28 0.76 -0.05
N ASP A 326 27.14 1.68 -0.50
CA ASP A 326 26.90 3.12 -0.56
C ASP A 326 26.05 3.55 -1.78
N ASN A 327 25.81 2.66 -2.74
CA ASN A 327 24.92 2.92 -3.87
C ASN A 327 23.48 2.43 -3.59
N ASP A 328 22.52 3.35 -3.54
CA ASP A 328 21.11 3.05 -3.30
C ASP A 328 20.41 2.29 -4.42
N GLU A 329 20.90 2.38 -5.65
CA GLU A 329 20.36 1.64 -6.79
C GLU A 329 20.76 0.16 -6.77
N LEU A 330 21.80 -0.18 -6.00
CA LEU A 330 22.37 -1.52 -5.87
C LEU A 330 22.74 -2.11 -7.24
N ASN A 331 23.24 -1.25 -8.14
CA ASN A 331 23.60 -1.58 -9.52
C ASN A 331 25.09 -1.32 -9.81
N THR A 332 25.91 -1.08 -8.78
CA THR A 332 27.37 -0.96 -8.97
C THR A 332 28.10 -2.11 -8.33
N ILE A 333 28.98 -2.75 -9.08
CA ILE A 333 29.90 -3.80 -8.61
C ILE A 333 31.31 -3.22 -8.58
N ASN A 334 31.97 -3.29 -7.43
CA ASN A 334 33.41 -3.10 -7.36
C ASN A 334 34.09 -4.44 -7.62
N GLY A 335 34.97 -4.49 -8.61
CA GLY A 335 35.62 -5.71 -9.08
C GLY A 335 37.13 -5.70 -8.86
N ASP A 336 37.66 -6.85 -8.44
CA ASP A 336 39.09 -7.09 -8.25
C ASP A 336 39.68 -8.04 -9.31
N VAL A 337 38.84 -8.90 -9.89
CA VAL A 337 39.23 -9.74 -11.02
C VAL A 337 38.16 -9.66 -12.09
N LEU A 338 38.56 -9.33 -13.31
CA LEU A 338 37.76 -9.47 -14.51
C LEU A 338 38.32 -10.60 -15.36
N ARG A 339 37.49 -11.58 -15.70
CA ARG A 339 37.85 -12.66 -16.61
C ARG A 339 36.95 -12.67 -17.82
N ASN A 340 37.53 -12.59 -19.01
CA ASN A 340 36.79 -12.88 -20.24
C ASN A 340 36.65 -14.40 -20.40
N MET A 341 35.41 -14.86 -20.60
CA MET A 341 35.07 -16.27 -20.76
C MET A 341 34.93 -16.67 -22.24
N ALA A 342 34.91 -15.69 -23.15
CA ALA A 342 34.75 -15.91 -24.58
C ALA A 342 36.05 -16.33 -25.29
N PHE A 343 37.23 -16.12 -24.67
CA PHE A 343 38.52 -16.52 -25.26
C PHE A 343 39.60 -16.91 -24.24
#